data_AF-A0A2V5MRQ3-F1
#
_entry.id   AF-A0A2V5MRQ3-F1
#
_cell.length_a   1.000
_cell.length_b   1.000
_cell.length_c   1.000
_cell.angle_alpha   90.00
_cell.angle_beta   90.00
_cell.angle_gamma   90.00
#
_symmetry.space_group_name_H-M   'P 1'
#
loop_
_entity.id
_entity.type
_entity.pdbx_description
1 polymer ?
#
loop_
_entity_poly.entity_id
_entity_poly.type
_entity_poly.pdbx_seq_one_letter_code
_entity_poly.pdbx_strand_id
1 'polypeptide(L)'
;MNFWFGGFGGTDGGLSGGGWKLYFKFSDLVNPGPTRTWLLLDMREDSIDIGNFATDMRGYPDNPAQFGFYDLPASYHSRAGGFSFADGHSEIKKWQDDRTMPALVKDGLLPDIFASPKNKDVFWLQERCTRRKN
;
A
#
# COMPACT_ATOMS: atom_id res chain seq x y z
N MET A 1 -2.72 9.11 -0.20
CA MET A 1 -3.39 8.57 -1.41
C MET A 1 -2.55 7.48 -2.03
N ASN A 2 -3.16 6.46 -2.64
CA ASN A 2 -2.44 5.38 -3.33
C ASN A 2 -1.40 5.91 -4.33
N PHE A 3 -0.13 5.59 -4.10
CA PHE A 3 0.99 5.99 -4.97
C PHE A 3 0.77 5.60 -6.43
N TRP A 4 0.18 4.43 -6.68
CA TRP A 4 0.01 3.91 -8.03
C TRP A 4 -1.03 4.70 -8.86
N PHE A 5 -1.75 5.64 -8.25
CA PHE A 5 -2.52 6.67 -8.97
C PHE A 5 -1.61 7.85 -9.30
N GLY A 6 -1.10 7.87 -10.52
CA GLY A 6 -0.22 8.92 -11.04
C GLY A 6 1.27 8.77 -10.74
N GLY A 7 1.66 8.09 -9.66
CA GLY A 7 3.08 7.92 -9.28
C GLY A 7 3.78 9.25 -9.02
N PHE A 8 5.11 9.27 -9.16
CA PHE A 8 5.88 10.50 -9.10
C PHE A 8 5.81 11.25 -10.43
N GLY A 9 4.72 11.98 -10.68
CA GLY A 9 4.56 12.73 -11.93
C GLY A 9 4.55 11.84 -13.18
N GLY A 10 4.01 10.62 -13.08
CA GLY A 10 3.89 9.67 -14.17
C GLY A 10 4.95 8.57 -14.24
N THR A 11 5.90 8.54 -13.30
CA THR A 11 6.87 7.44 -13.16
C THR A 11 6.64 6.62 -11.89
N ASP A 12 6.92 5.31 -11.97
CA ASP A 12 6.89 4.40 -10.81
C ASP A 12 8.13 4.55 -9.92
N GLY A 13 9.10 5.38 -10.33
CA GLY A 13 10.33 5.64 -9.58
C GLY A 13 11.19 4.39 -9.38
N GLY A 14 10.94 3.30 -10.12
CA GLY A 14 11.56 2.01 -9.85
C GLY A 14 11.09 1.33 -8.56
N LEU A 15 10.06 1.85 -7.88
CA LEU A 15 9.51 1.24 -6.68
C LEU A 15 9.08 -0.19 -6.97
N SER A 16 9.31 -1.07 -5.99
CA SER A 16 9.06 -2.50 -6.09
C SER A 16 9.76 -3.20 -7.26
N GLY A 17 10.92 -2.69 -7.68
CA GLY A 17 11.69 -3.21 -8.83
C GLY A 17 11.12 -2.78 -10.18
N GLY A 18 10.20 -1.81 -10.21
CA GLY A 18 9.58 -1.27 -11.42
C GLY A 18 8.67 -2.24 -12.15
N GLY A 19 8.04 -1.75 -13.23
CA GLY A 19 7.20 -2.57 -14.11
C GLY A 19 5.78 -2.80 -13.58
N TRP A 20 5.33 -1.93 -12.68
CA TRP A 20 3.97 -1.91 -12.12
C TRP A 20 3.15 -0.81 -12.77
N LYS A 21 1.86 -1.07 -12.96
CA LYS A 21 0.98 -0.14 -13.67
C LYS A 21 0.69 1.09 -12.81
N LEU A 22 0.78 2.26 -13.43
CA LEU A 22 0.22 3.49 -12.91
C LEU A 22 -1.16 3.71 -13.52
N TYR A 23 -2.09 4.18 -12.70
CA TYR A 23 -3.45 4.52 -13.10
C TYR A 23 -3.54 6.03 -13.30
N PHE A 24 -3.94 6.46 -14.49
CA PHE A 24 -4.12 7.87 -14.85
C PHE A 24 -5.59 8.22 -15.10
N LYS A 25 -6.38 7.21 -15.48
CA LYS A 25 -7.81 7.33 -15.72
C LYS A 25 -8.54 6.10 -15.21
N PHE A 26 -9.84 6.24 -14.97
CA PHE A 26 -10.68 5.16 -14.45
C PHE A 26 -10.62 3.88 -15.30
N SER A 27 -10.57 4.01 -16.64
CA SER A 27 -10.47 2.86 -17.55
C SER A 27 -9.14 2.09 -17.47
N ASP A 28 -8.15 2.59 -16.73
CA ASP A 28 -6.93 1.84 -16.46
C ASP A 28 -7.13 0.74 -15.41
N LEU A 29 -8.18 0.83 -14.59
CA LEU A 29 -8.52 -0.06 -13.47
C LEU A 29 -9.17 -1.37 -13.93
N VAL A 30 -8.49 -2.11 -14.82
CA VAL A 30 -9.01 -3.38 -15.38
C VAL A 30 -8.79 -4.56 -14.43
N ASN A 31 -7.60 -4.66 -13.86
CA ASN A 31 -7.21 -5.69 -12.91
C ASN A 31 -6.44 -4.98 -11.77
N PRO A 32 -6.89 -5.08 -10.51
CA PRO A 32 -7.93 -5.96 -9.97
C PRO A 32 -9.39 -5.52 -10.14
N GLY A 33 -9.64 -4.40 -10.81
CA GLY A 33 -10.96 -3.78 -10.95
C GLY A 33 -11.18 -2.68 -9.91
N PRO A 34 -12.08 -1.71 -10.16
CA PRO A 34 -12.25 -0.54 -9.30
C PRO A 34 -12.69 -0.90 -7.86
N THR A 35 -13.56 -1.90 -7.70
CA THR A 35 -14.02 -2.43 -6.40
C THR A 35 -12.90 -3.10 -5.59
N ARG A 36 -11.77 -3.47 -6.22
CA ARG A 36 -10.64 -4.06 -5.52
C ARG A 36 -9.40 -3.18 -5.58
N THR A 37 -9.50 -1.93 -6.01
CA THR A 37 -8.38 -0.99 -5.98
C THR A 37 -8.67 0.10 -4.95
N TRP A 38 -7.92 0.11 -3.85
CA TRP A 38 -8.06 1.17 -2.85
C TRP A 38 -7.47 2.49 -3.36
N LEU A 39 -8.05 3.62 -2.92
CA LEU A 39 -7.67 4.97 -3.34
C LEU A 39 -7.08 5.78 -2.17
N LEU A 40 -7.81 5.88 -1.05
CA LEU A 40 -7.36 6.57 0.15
C LEU A 40 -7.31 5.61 1.33
N LEU A 41 -6.33 5.87 2.21
CA LEU A 41 -6.17 5.24 3.51
C LEU A 41 -5.42 6.20 4.43
N ASP A 42 -5.53 5.98 5.74
CA ASP A 42 -4.78 6.73 6.74
C ASP A 42 -3.38 6.14 6.92
N MET A 43 -2.37 6.97 6.73
CA MET A 43 -0.97 6.61 6.92
C MET A 43 -0.52 6.94 8.34
N ARG A 44 0.40 6.15 8.87
CA ARG A 44 0.94 6.35 10.22
C ARG A 44 1.82 7.61 10.27
N GLU A 45 1.67 8.42 11.32
CA GLU A 45 2.28 9.76 11.42
C GLU A 45 3.80 9.80 11.26
N ASP A 46 4.52 8.82 11.79
CA ASP A 46 5.98 8.70 11.74
C ASP A 46 6.47 7.99 10.48
N SER A 47 5.55 7.52 9.63
CA SER A 47 5.88 6.95 8.32
C SER A 47 5.80 7.99 7.21
N ILE A 48 5.17 9.16 7.43
CA ILE A 48 4.85 10.13 6.37
C ILE A 48 6.14 10.79 5.87
N ASP A 49 6.65 10.30 4.75
CA ASP A 49 7.82 10.78 4.03
C ASP A 49 7.43 11.55 2.74
N ILE A 50 6.37 11.09 2.06
CA ILE A 50 5.79 11.69 0.84
C ILE A 50 4.26 11.83 0.96
N GLY A 51 3.64 12.58 0.05
CA GLY A 51 2.17 12.80 0.04
C GLY A 51 1.32 11.58 -0.37
N ASN A 52 1.96 10.44 -0.65
CA ASN A 52 1.34 9.22 -1.13
C ASN A 52 1.66 8.04 -0.22
N PHE A 53 0.84 6.99 -0.30
CA PHE A 53 1.12 5.70 0.34
C PHE A 53 1.46 4.69 -0.76
N ALA A 54 2.69 4.21 -0.75
CA ALA A 54 3.25 3.19 -1.61
C ALA A 54 3.11 1.80 -0.96
N THR A 55 2.13 1.04 -1.43
CA THR A 55 2.15 -0.40 -1.20
C THR A 55 3.39 -1.00 -1.86
N ASP A 56 4.23 -1.64 -1.06
CA ASP A 56 5.34 -2.43 -1.54
C ASP A 56 4.83 -3.66 -2.28
N MET A 57 5.09 -3.73 -3.58
CA MET A 57 4.67 -4.83 -4.44
C MET A 57 5.76 -5.90 -4.61
N ARG A 58 6.92 -5.78 -3.92
CA ARG A 58 7.96 -6.82 -3.95
C ARG A 58 7.40 -8.15 -3.49
N GLY A 59 7.78 -9.19 -4.23
CA GLY A 59 7.33 -10.56 -3.99
C GLY A 59 5.89 -10.87 -4.40
N TYR A 60 5.05 -9.89 -4.75
CA TYR A 60 3.68 -10.19 -5.17
C TYR A 60 3.62 -10.85 -6.55
N PRO A 61 2.81 -11.91 -6.77
CA PRO A 61 2.03 -12.63 -5.76
C PRO A 61 2.78 -13.83 -5.14
N ASP A 62 3.84 -14.33 -5.77
CA ASP A 62 4.31 -15.71 -5.57
C ASP A 62 5.56 -15.86 -4.69
N ASN A 63 6.15 -14.76 -4.22
CA ASN A 63 7.34 -14.78 -3.37
C ASN A 63 7.11 -14.03 -2.05
N PRO A 64 6.27 -14.57 -1.15
CA PRO A 64 5.91 -13.92 0.12
C PRO A 64 7.10 -13.71 1.07
N ALA A 65 8.24 -14.36 0.84
CA ALA A 65 9.46 -14.11 1.60
C ALA A 65 10.04 -12.70 1.36
N GLN A 66 9.65 -12.02 0.27
CA GLN A 66 10.09 -10.66 -0.05
C GLN A 66 9.11 -9.56 0.37
N PHE A 67 8.00 -9.91 1.04
CA PHE A 67 7.02 -8.93 1.49
C PHE A 67 7.62 -7.94 2.49
N GLY A 68 7.13 -6.72 2.44
CA GLY A 68 7.58 -5.61 3.26
C GLY A 68 6.66 -4.41 3.15
N PHE A 69 7.10 -3.31 3.75
CA PHE A 69 6.45 -2.01 3.66
C PHE A 69 7.45 -0.99 3.15
N TYR A 70 6.98 -0.04 2.34
CA TYR A 70 7.59 1.29 2.30
C TYR A 70 6.94 2.11 3.40
N ASP A 71 5.61 2.17 3.35
CA ASP A 71 4.77 2.93 4.26
C ASP A 71 3.98 2.05 5.22
N LEU A 72 3.84 2.49 6.46
CA LEU A 72 3.01 1.83 7.46
C LEU A 72 1.60 2.45 7.53
N PRO A 73 0.54 1.63 7.48
CA PRO A 73 -0.81 2.14 7.65
C PRO A 73 -1.06 2.55 9.10
N ALA A 74 -1.99 3.47 9.30
CA ALA A 74 -2.50 3.80 10.62
C ALA A 74 -3.20 2.58 11.26
N SER A 75 -3.16 2.53 12.59
CA SER A 75 -3.76 1.45 13.37
C SER A 75 -4.43 1.93 14.66
N TYR A 76 -4.64 3.25 14.77
CA TYR A 76 -5.08 3.93 15.99
C TYR A 76 -6.48 3.52 16.46
N HIS A 77 -7.32 3.00 15.56
CA HIS A 77 -8.68 2.59 15.86
C HIS A 77 -8.80 1.06 15.83
N SER A 78 -8.65 0.43 17.00
CA SER A 78 -8.85 -1.02 17.17
C SER A 78 -7.98 -1.89 16.26
N ARG A 79 -6.71 -1.49 16.05
CA ARG A 79 -5.77 -2.21 15.18
C ARG A 79 -6.30 -2.30 13.74
N ALA A 80 -6.91 -1.23 13.23
CA ALA A 80 -7.49 -1.20 11.90
C ALA A 80 -7.20 0.11 11.18
N GLY A 81 -7.26 0.05 9.84
CA GLY A 81 -7.23 1.21 8.95
C GLY A 81 -8.52 1.32 8.14
N GLY A 82 -8.95 2.55 7.85
CA GLY A 82 -10.03 2.84 6.92
C GLY A 82 -9.52 2.91 5.48
N PHE A 83 -10.28 2.35 4.55
CA PHE A 83 -9.97 2.35 3.12
C PHE A 83 -11.17 2.86 2.34
N SER A 84 -10.94 3.74 1.37
CA SER A 84 -11.89 3.98 0.27
C SER A 84 -11.40 3.31 -1.01
N PHE A 85 -12.32 2.92 -1.87
CA PHE A 85 -12.04 2.22 -3.12
C PHE A 85 -12.44 3.04 -4.34
N ALA A 86 -11.88 2.67 -5.50
CA ALA A 86 -12.03 3.45 -6.72
C ALA A 86 -13.46 3.43 -7.30
N ASP A 87 -14.32 2.50 -6.89
CA ASP A 87 -15.75 2.50 -7.21
C ASP A 87 -16.61 3.30 -6.20
N GLY A 88 -16.00 3.87 -5.16
CA GLY A 88 -16.64 4.77 -4.20
C GLY A 88 -17.10 4.13 -2.88
N HIS A 89 -16.93 2.83 -2.67
CA HIS A 89 -17.22 2.22 -1.37
C HIS A 89 -16.06 2.37 -0.37
N SER A 90 -16.31 2.00 0.88
CA SER A 90 -15.31 2.00 1.95
C SER A 90 -15.31 0.70 2.75
N GLU A 91 -14.15 0.31 3.26
CA GLU A 91 -13.97 -0.84 4.15
C GLU A 91 -13.14 -0.45 5.38
N ILE A 92 -13.32 -1.19 6.47
CA ILE A 92 -12.40 -1.17 7.62
C ILE A 92 -11.59 -2.45 7.61
N LYS A 93 -10.26 -2.33 7.49
CA LYS A 93 -9.36 -3.47 7.54
C LYS A 93 -8.69 -3.57 8.90
N LYS A 94 -9.06 -4.61 9.67
CA LYS A 94 -8.35 -4.97 10.90
C LYS A 94 -7.03 -5.70 10.57
N TRP A 95 -5.92 -5.19 11.07
CA TRP A 95 -4.58 -5.75 10.91
C TRP A 95 -4.44 -7.05 11.69
N GLN A 96 -3.83 -8.06 11.06
CA GLN A 96 -3.70 -9.41 11.61
C GLN A 96 -2.28 -9.72 12.08
N ASP A 97 -1.28 -9.05 11.52
CA ASP A 97 0.13 -9.24 11.85
C ASP A 97 0.62 -8.06 12.71
N ASP A 98 1.18 -8.35 13.88
CA ASP A 98 1.70 -7.29 14.77
C ASP A 98 2.83 -6.49 14.11
N ARG A 99 3.51 -7.05 13.10
CA ARG A 99 4.55 -6.34 12.32
C ARG A 99 3.98 -5.27 11.39
N THR A 100 2.67 -5.22 11.20
CA THR A 100 1.96 -4.11 10.53
C THR A 100 1.76 -2.91 11.46
N MET A 101 1.93 -3.12 12.78
CA MET A 101 1.71 -2.12 13.82
C MET A 101 2.89 -2.08 14.80
N PRO A 102 4.14 -1.88 14.33
CA PRO A 102 5.29 -1.77 15.22
C PRO A 102 5.13 -0.54 16.13
N ALA A 103 5.98 -0.43 17.16
CA ALA A 103 5.95 0.74 18.04
C ALA A 103 6.07 2.04 17.23
N LEU A 104 5.30 3.05 17.64
CA LEU A 104 5.33 4.39 17.09
C LEU A 104 6.60 5.12 17.55
N VAL A 105 7.31 5.76 16.63
CA VAL A 105 8.42 6.68 16.94
C VAL A 105 7.88 8.10 16.99
N LYS A 106 7.47 8.52 18.19
CA LYS A 106 6.91 9.87 18.38
C LYS A 106 7.91 10.94 17.98
N ASP A 107 7.44 11.95 17.25
CA ASP A 107 8.23 13.09 16.77
C ASP A 107 9.45 12.68 15.90
N GLY A 108 9.40 11.46 15.33
CA GLY A 108 10.45 10.92 14.48
C GLY A 108 9.96 10.55 13.08
N LEU A 109 10.90 10.04 12.28
CA LEU A 109 10.64 9.47 10.97
C LEU A 109 11.18 8.05 10.94
N LEU A 110 10.34 7.14 10.49
CA LEU A 110 10.70 5.76 10.25
C LEU A 110 11.50 5.64 8.94
N PRO A 111 12.56 4.81 8.89
CA PRO A 111 13.29 4.59 7.65
C PRO A 111 12.44 3.88 6.61
N ASP A 112 12.39 4.36 5.37
CA ASP A 112 11.72 3.62 4.30
C ASP A 112 12.34 2.23 4.12
N ILE A 113 11.51 1.23 3.82
CA ILE A 113 11.87 -0.19 3.60
C ILE A 113 11.96 -1.01 4.90
N PHE A 114 10.85 -1.69 5.20
CA PHE A 114 10.75 -2.68 6.28
C PHE A 114 10.49 -4.07 5.73
N ALA A 115 11.32 -5.05 6.10
CA ALA A 115 11.04 -6.44 5.79
C ALA A 115 9.88 -6.95 6.66
N SER A 116 8.87 -7.55 6.02
CA SER A 116 7.74 -8.19 6.69
C SER A 116 7.37 -9.50 5.98
N PRO A 117 8.28 -10.50 5.96
CA PRO A 117 8.10 -11.71 5.18
C PRO A 117 6.84 -12.44 5.61
N LYS A 118 6.06 -12.90 4.63
CA LYS A 118 4.81 -13.67 4.76
C LYS A 118 3.72 -12.94 5.55
N ASN A 119 3.79 -11.60 5.66
CA ASN A 119 2.77 -10.80 6.34
C ASN A 119 1.47 -10.78 5.51
N LYS A 120 0.37 -11.22 6.12
CA LYS A 120 -0.95 -11.31 5.47
C LYS A 120 -1.56 -9.95 5.18
N ASP A 121 -1.22 -8.92 5.96
CA ASP A 121 -1.69 -7.56 5.74
C ASP A 121 -0.99 -6.92 4.54
N VAL A 122 0.31 -7.19 4.36
CA VAL A 122 1.04 -6.80 3.13
C VAL A 122 0.39 -7.43 1.92
N PHE A 123 0.11 -8.73 1.95
CA PHE A 123 -0.57 -9.41 0.85
C PHE A 123 -1.95 -8.79 0.57
N TRP A 124 -2.75 -8.49 1.60
CA TRP A 124 -4.05 -7.86 1.45
C TRP A 124 -3.97 -6.49 0.75
N LEU A 125 -2.96 -5.68 1.11
CA LEU A 125 -2.66 -4.41 0.44
C LEU A 125 -2.27 -4.64 -1.01
N GLN A 126 -1.32 -5.54 -1.28
CA GLN A 126 -0.83 -5.85 -2.63
C GLN A 126 -1.94 -6.34 -3.57
N GLU A 127 -2.79 -7.25 -3.08
CA GLU A 127 -3.95 -7.76 -3.82
C GLU A 127 -4.89 -6.63 -4.25
N ARG A 128 -4.97 -5.55 -3.47
CA ARG A 128 -5.90 -4.43 -3.68
C ARG A 128 -5.26 -3.16 -4.24
N CYS A 129 -4.04 -3.27 -4.78
CA CYS A 129 -3.26 -2.10 -5.16
C CYS A 129 -3.11 -1.99 -6.69
N THR A 130 -2.00 -2.50 -7.24
CA THR A 130 -1.69 -2.44 -8.68
C THR A 130 -1.34 -3.81 -9.27
N ARG A 131 -1.09 -3.88 -10.57
CA ARG A 131 -0.65 -5.08 -11.31
C ARG A 131 0.54 -4.76 -12.21
N ARG A 132 1.26 -5.80 -12.65
CA ARG A 132 2.33 -5.66 -13.64
C ARG A 132 1.80 -4.97 -14.90
N LYS A 133 2.65 -4.16 -15.55
CA LYS A 133 2.41 -3.71 -16.93
C LYS A 133 2.40 -4.97 -17.80
N ASN A 134 1.38 -5.10 -18.65
CA ASN A 134 1.36 -6.15 -19.68
C ASN A 134 2.46 -5.90 -20.72
#